data_AF-A0A1E4I537-F1
#
_entry.id   AF-A0A1E4I537-F1
#
_cell.length_a   1.000
_cell.length_b   1.000
_cell.length_c   1.000
_cell.angle_alpha   90.00
_cell.angle_beta   90.00
_cell.angle_gamma   90.00
#
_symmetry.space_group_name_H-M   'P 1'
#
loop_
_entity.id
_entity.type
_entity.pdbx_description
1 polymer ?
#
loop_
_entity_poly.entity_id
_entity_poly.type
_entity_poly.pdbx_seq_one_letter_code
_entity_poly.pdbx_strand_id
1 'polypeptide(L)'
;MTRAVPSTPAPPTRERRRADIAARLLDSLESLLTRHRALLVEPDISALHAELIAAEVAHELETARAALRRAPSLTPLSGRRTGPSSPRQ
;
A
#
# COMPACT_ATOMS: atom_id res chain seq x y z
N MET A 1 29.81 -28.79 -22.28
CA MET A 1 28.79 -27.73 -22.48
C MET A 1 28.14 -27.44 -21.14
N THR A 2 28.55 -26.34 -20.48
CA THR A 2 28.12 -25.99 -19.12
C THR A 2 26.78 -25.23 -19.21
N ARG A 3 25.71 -25.82 -18.69
CA ARG A 3 24.37 -25.25 -18.70
C ARG A 3 24.26 -24.21 -17.58
N ALA A 4 24.11 -22.94 -17.95
CA ALA A 4 23.85 -21.86 -17.02
C ALA A 4 22.51 -22.09 -16.30
N VAL A 5 22.54 -22.11 -14.98
CA VAL A 5 21.34 -22.15 -14.14
C VAL A 5 20.70 -20.76 -14.20
N PRO A 6 19.42 -20.61 -14.58
CA PRO A 6 18.76 -19.31 -14.50
C PRO A 6 18.61 -18.94 -13.02
N SER A 7 19.33 -17.89 -12.58
CA SER A 7 19.08 -17.26 -11.30
C SER A 7 17.71 -16.61 -11.33
N THR A 8 16.71 -17.29 -10.76
CA THR A 8 15.39 -16.69 -10.53
C THR A 8 15.58 -15.44 -9.67
N PRO A 9 15.09 -14.26 -10.09
CA PRO A 9 15.25 -13.05 -9.31
C PRO A 9 14.58 -13.24 -7.95
N ALA A 10 15.33 -12.97 -6.88
CA ALA A 10 14.81 -13.06 -5.52
C ALA A 10 13.55 -12.19 -5.40
N PRO A 11 12.48 -12.69 -4.73
CA PRO A 11 11.25 -11.93 -4.59
C PRO A 11 11.54 -10.58 -3.91
N PRO A 12 10.91 -9.48 -4.35
CA PRO A 12 11.18 -8.16 -3.81
C PRO A 12 10.92 -8.14 -2.30
N THR A 13 11.83 -7.51 -1.56
CA THR A 13 11.74 -7.41 -0.11
C THR A 13 10.45 -6.71 0.29
N ARG A 14 9.97 -7.03 1.47
CA ARG A 14 8.76 -6.46 2.04
C ARG A 14 8.77 -4.93 2.04
N GLU A 15 9.88 -4.36 2.45
CA GLU A 15 10.08 -2.91 2.52
C GLU A 15 9.99 -2.28 1.13
N ARG A 16 10.61 -2.92 0.13
CA ARG A 16 10.49 -2.51 -1.27
C ARG A 16 9.03 -2.52 -1.73
N ARG A 17 8.27 -3.58 -1.46
CA ARG A 17 6.84 -3.63 -1.80
C ARG A 17 6.02 -2.52 -1.12
N ARG A 18 6.34 -2.16 0.13
CA ARG A 18 5.68 -1.06 0.84
C ARG A 18 6.03 0.30 0.23
N ALA A 19 7.30 0.51 -0.10
CA ALA A 19 7.78 1.70 -0.79
C ALA A 19 7.11 1.83 -2.17
N ASP A 20 6.97 0.73 -2.91
CA ASP A 20 6.29 0.71 -4.20
C ASP A 20 4.80 1.08 -4.08
N ILE A 21 4.11 0.61 -3.03
CA ILE A 21 2.70 0.98 -2.76
C ILE A 21 2.59 2.47 -2.40
N ALA A 22 3.50 2.99 -1.57
CA ALA A 22 3.52 4.40 -1.20
C ALA A 22 3.81 5.31 -2.39
N ALA A 23 4.78 4.93 -3.24
CA ALA A 23 5.09 5.66 -4.47
C ALA A 23 3.87 5.74 -5.39
N ARG A 24 3.19 4.62 -5.63
CA ARG A 24 1.96 4.60 -6.44
C ARG A 24 0.86 5.50 -5.88
N LEU A 25 0.67 5.52 -4.56
CA LEU A 25 -0.29 6.41 -3.93
C LEU A 25 0.07 7.88 -4.17
N LEU A 26 1.35 8.25 -4.03
CA LEU A 26 1.82 9.61 -4.28
C LEU A 26 1.62 10.01 -5.75
N ASP A 27 1.96 9.14 -6.70
CA ASP A 27 1.75 9.37 -8.13
C ASP A 27 0.25 9.57 -8.46
N SER A 28 -0.63 8.73 -7.90
CA SER A 28 -2.08 8.87 -8.05
C SER A 28 -2.59 10.22 -7.52
N LEU A 29 -2.13 10.64 -6.34
CA LEU A 29 -2.52 11.91 -5.73
C LEU A 29 -2.01 13.12 -6.52
N GLU A 30 -0.80 13.06 -7.06
CA GLU A 30 -0.25 14.13 -7.91
C GLU A 30 -1.04 14.27 -9.22
N SER A 31 -1.38 13.15 -9.86
CA SER A 31 -2.25 13.12 -11.05
C SER A 31 -3.62 13.70 -10.74
N LEU A 32 -4.21 13.34 -9.60
CA LEU A 32 -5.50 13.85 -9.14
C LEU A 32 -5.44 15.38 -8.96
N LEU A 33 -4.43 15.89 -8.24
CA LEU A 33 -4.27 17.33 -8.04
C LEU A 33 -4.07 18.09 -9.36
N THR A 34 -3.33 17.51 -10.31
CA THR A 34 -3.12 18.11 -11.63
C THR A 34 -4.44 18.27 -12.39
N ARG A 35 -5.29 17.23 -12.40
CA ARG A 35 -6.62 17.30 -13.03
C ARG A 35 -7.53 18.34 -12.35
N HIS A 36 -7.55 18.37 -11.02
CA HIS A 36 -8.41 19.29 -10.27
C HIS A 36 -7.96 20.74 -10.39
N ARG A 37 -6.65 21.02 -10.42
CA ARG A 37 -6.13 22.35 -10.71
C ARG A 37 -6.54 22.88 -12.08
N ALA A 38 -6.65 22.00 -13.09
CA ALA A 38 -7.15 22.38 -14.40
C ALA A 38 -8.66 22.71 -14.39
N LEU A 39 -9.42 22.17 -13.44
CA LEU A 39 -10.87 22.34 -13.31
C LEU A 39 -11.27 23.54 -12.43
N LEU A 40 -10.40 23.98 -11.51
CA LEU A 40 -10.60 25.17 -10.66
C LEU A 40 -10.65 26.51 -11.41
N VAL A 41 -10.57 26.51 -12.74
CA VAL A 41 -10.72 27.70 -13.58
C VAL A 41 -12.19 28.18 -13.62
N GLU A 42 -13.16 27.32 -13.30
CA GLU A 42 -14.58 27.72 -13.18
C GLU A 42 -15.03 27.88 -11.70
N PRO A 43 -15.43 29.10 -11.29
CA PRO A 43 -15.72 29.41 -9.88
C PRO A 43 -17.06 28.87 -9.35
N ASP A 44 -18.00 28.46 -10.20
CA ASP A 44 -19.40 28.19 -9.81
C ASP A 44 -19.69 26.75 -9.32
N ILE A 45 -18.71 25.83 -9.35
CA ILE A 45 -18.93 24.40 -8.99
C ILE A 45 -18.08 23.98 -7.77
N SER A 46 -17.69 24.90 -6.88
CA SER A 46 -16.64 24.60 -5.88
C SER A 46 -17.01 23.53 -4.83
N ALA A 47 -18.26 23.49 -4.35
CA ALA A 47 -18.66 22.58 -3.27
C ALA A 47 -18.81 21.12 -3.73
N LEU A 48 -19.54 20.89 -4.84
CA LEU A 48 -19.65 19.56 -5.45
C LEU A 48 -18.28 19.04 -5.91
N HIS A 49 -17.44 19.93 -6.43
CA HIS A 49 -16.09 19.57 -6.84
C HIS A 49 -15.20 19.17 -5.65
N ALA A 50 -15.33 19.84 -4.50
CA ALA A 50 -14.65 19.45 -3.28
C ALA A 50 -15.09 18.07 -2.77
N GLU A 51 -16.37 17.73 -2.86
CA GLU A 51 -16.86 16.39 -2.52
C GLU A 51 -16.33 15.31 -3.46
N LEU A 52 -16.26 15.58 -4.77
CA LEU A 52 -15.66 14.66 -5.74
C LEU A 52 -14.17 14.41 -5.45
N ILE A 53 -13.42 15.48 -5.15
CA ILE A 53 -12.02 15.37 -4.71
C ILE A 53 -11.91 14.47 -3.49
N ALA A 54 -12.75 14.71 -2.47
CA ALA A 54 -12.70 13.96 -1.23
C ALA A 54 -13.02 12.48 -1.45
N ALA A 55 -14.01 12.16 -2.29
CA ALA A 55 -14.37 10.80 -2.66
C ALA A 55 -13.23 10.09 -3.41
N GLU A 56 -12.59 10.75 -4.38
CA GLU A 56 -11.46 10.18 -5.12
C GLU A 56 -10.24 9.95 -4.21
N VAL A 57 -9.90 10.90 -3.34
CA VAL A 57 -8.82 10.75 -2.36
C VAL A 57 -9.10 9.59 -1.39
N ALA A 58 -10.34 9.46 -0.91
CA ALA A 58 -10.74 8.35 -0.06
C ALA A 58 -10.58 6.99 -0.78
N HIS A 59 -10.93 6.93 -2.06
CA HIS A 59 -10.77 5.73 -2.89
C HIS A 59 -9.30 5.32 -3.06
N GLU A 60 -8.42 6.27 -3.40
CA GLU A 60 -6.98 5.99 -3.54
C GLU A 60 -6.36 5.50 -2.22
N LEU A 61 -6.75 6.12 -1.10
CA LEU A 61 -6.33 5.68 0.23
C LEU A 61 -6.84 4.29 0.58
N GLU A 62 -8.07 3.96 0.25
CA GLU A 62 -8.62 2.62 0.50
C GLU A 62 -7.91 1.56 -0.32
N THR A 63 -7.64 1.84 -1.60
CA THR A 63 -6.87 0.97 -2.50
C THR A 63 -5.47 0.72 -1.97
N ALA A 64 -4.75 1.78 -1.53
CA ALA A 64 -3.44 1.65 -0.92
C ALA A 64 -3.47 0.83 0.38
N ARG A 65 -4.46 1.08 1.26
CA ARG A 65 -4.64 0.29 2.49
C ARG A 65 -4.94 -1.17 2.21
N ALA A 66 -5.79 -1.46 1.22
CA ALA A 66 -6.09 -2.83 0.80
C ALA A 66 -4.83 -3.54 0.27
N ALA A 67 -4.01 -2.86 -0.53
CA ALA A 67 -2.73 -3.38 -1.01
C ALA A 67 -1.76 -3.66 0.15
N LEU A 68 -1.65 -2.74 1.11
CA LEU A 68 -0.83 -2.92 2.31
C LEU A 68 -1.29 -4.09 3.18
N ARG A 69 -2.61 -4.31 3.33
CA ARG A 69 -3.18 -5.46 4.06
C ARG A 69 -2.88 -6.79 3.37
N ARG A 70 -2.80 -6.81 2.04
CA ARG A 70 -2.51 -8.01 1.23
C ARG A 70 -1.02 -8.33 1.13
N ALA A 71 -0.12 -7.40 1.48
CA ALA A 71 1.30 -7.70 1.59
C ALA A 71 1.51 -8.68 2.77
N PRO A 72 2.20 -9.83 2.55
CA PRO A 72 2.33 -10.89 3.55
C PRO A 72 2.77 -10.33 4.91
N SER A 73 2.06 -10.83 5.92
CA SER A 73 1.62 -10.11 7.11
C SER A 73 2.72 -9.49 7.97
N LEU A 74 2.36 -8.39 8.65
CA LEU A 74 2.85 -8.19 10.02
C LEU A 74 2.15 -9.28 10.82
N THR A 75 2.69 -10.49 10.83
CA THR A 75 2.46 -11.36 11.98
C THR A 75 3.36 -10.72 13.04
N PRO A 76 2.85 -9.91 14.00
CA PRO A 76 3.59 -9.85 15.25
C PRO A 76 3.75 -11.30 15.66
N LEU A 77 4.96 -11.69 16.05
CA LEU A 77 5.22 -12.94 16.76
C LEU A 77 4.35 -12.94 18.04
N SER A 78 3.05 -13.18 17.90
CA SER A 78 2.12 -13.34 18.98
C SER A 78 2.33 -14.76 19.47
N GLY A 79 3.19 -14.87 20.48
CA GLY A 79 3.08 -15.92 21.48
C GLY A 79 3.49 -17.33 21.05
N ARG A 80 4.61 -17.51 20.34
CA ARG A 80 5.31 -18.81 20.42
C ARG A 80 6.18 -18.84 21.69
N ARG A 81 5.54 -18.93 22.86
CA ARG A 81 6.15 -19.55 24.05
C ARG A 81 5.48 -20.90 24.24
N THR A 82 6.00 -21.86 23.49
CA THR A 82 5.79 -23.28 23.67
C THR A 82 6.59 -23.77 24.88
N GLY A 83 5.91 -24.11 25.98
CA GLY A 83 6.29 -25.11 26.99
C GLY A 83 7.59 -24.92 27.80
N PRO A 84 7.85 -25.75 28.85
CA PRO A 84 7.24 -27.05 29.09
C PRO A 84 6.53 -27.20 30.46
N SER A 85 5.69 -28.23 30.51
CA SER A 85 5.05 -28.80 31.69
C SER A 85 6.04 -29.43 32.68
N SER A 86 5.64 -29.36 33.97
CA SER A 86 5.92 -30.31 35.09
C SER A 86 7.26 -30.20 35.86
N PRO A 87 7.38 -30.75 37.11
CA PRO A 87 6.39 -31.36 38.03
C PRO A 87 6.45 -30.91 39.52
N ARG A 88 5.47 -31.40 40.31
CA ARG A 88 5.46 -31.77 41.77
C ARG A 88 6.27 -30.95 42.78
N GLN A 89 5.59 -30.48 43.84
CA GLN A 89 5.88 -30.87 45.23
C GLN A 89 4.58 -31.07 46.01
#